data_AF-M2WRJ1-F1
#
_entry.id   AF-M2WRJ1-F1
#
_cell.length_a   1.000
_cell.length_b   1.000
_cell.length_c   1.000
_cell.angle_alpha   90.00
_cell.angle_beta   90.00
_cell.angle_gamma   90.00
#
_symmetry.space_group_name_H-M   'P 1'
#
loop_
_entity.id
_entity.type
_entity.pdbx_description
1 polymer ?
#
loop_
_entity_poly.entity_id
_entity_poly.type
_entity_poly.pdbx_seq_one_letter_code
_entity_poly.pdbx_strand_id
1 'polypeptide(L)'
;MEVVTSLVWGPVALLCAYGVYRRSEWRHFLQLILCVGELYGGWMTFGPDWLTSFVTGSSELNPHKHWIHFWIYLVFANIVWVVIPVLLTWESYRVLVGACKVSRSHQDPSLLLGSFGEKVIRWTLYTFVGVVLLFGLLIPFKLIPAPV
;
A
#
# COMPACT_ATOMS: atom_id res chain seq x y z
N MET A 1 -11.71 -14.00 3.57
CA MET A 1 -11.08 -12.69 3.25
C MET A 1 -10.93 -12.50 1.74
N GLU A 2 -10.58 -13.52 0.96
CA GLU A 2 -10.41 -13.41 -0.51
C GLU A 2 -11.68 -13.05 -1.30
N VAL A 3 -12.87 -13.52 -0.91
CA VAL A 3 -14.10 -13.23 -1.68
C VAL A 3 -14.49 -11.75 -1.59
N VAL A 4 -14.40 -11.15 -0.39
CA VAL A 4 -14.73 -9.73 -0.21
C VAL A 4 -13.70 -8.83 -0.90
N THR A 5 -12.42 -9.19 -0.84
CA THR A 5 -11.35 -8.44 -1.52
C THR A 5 -11.45 -8.59 -3.03
N SER A 6 -11.72 -9.78 -3.58
CA SER A 6 -11.93 -9.97 -5.03
C SER A 6 -13.18 -9.26 -5.55
N LEU A 7 -14.25 -9.17 -4.76
CA LEU A 7 -15.46 -8.43 -5.11
C LEU A 7 -15.27 -6.90 -5.14
N VAL A 8 -14.25 -6.37 -4.45
CA VAL A 8 -13.94 -4.94 -4.45
C VAL A 8 -12.82 -4.63 -5.44
N TRP A 9 -11.69 -5.34 -5.35
CA TRP A 9 -10.52 -5.10 -6.18
C TRP A 9 -10.71 -5.55 -7.63
N GLY A 10 -11.51 -6.59 -7.89
CA GLY A 10 -11.84 -7.03 -9.24
C GLY A 10 -12.53 -5.94 -10.07
N PRO A 11 -13.66 -5.37 -9.60
CA PRO A 11 -14.30 -4.25 -10.28
C PRO A 11 -13.42 -3.00 -10.39
N VAL A 12 -12.63 -2.67 -9.35
CA VAL A 12 -11.71 -1.52 -9.40
C VAL A 12 -10.61 -1.75 -10.46
N ALA A 13 -10.08 -2.96 -10.57
CA ALA A 13 -9.11 -3.32 -11.60
C ALA A 13 -9.71 -3.21 -13.01
N LEU A 14 -10.96 -3.67 -13.21
CA LEU A 14 -11.68 -3.50 -14.48
C LEU A 14 -11.91 -2.04 -14.83
N LEU A 15 -12.31 -1.21 -13.86
CA LEU A 15 -12.46 0.23 -14.05
C LEU A 15 -11.13 0.89 -14.38
N CYS A 16 -10.04 0.50 -13.69
CA CYS A 16 -8.71 1.01 -13.96
C CYS A 16 -8.26 0.64 -15.39
N ALA A 17 -8.48 -0.60 -15.83
CA ALA A 17 -8.18 -1.05 -17.19
C ALA A 17 -9.00 -0.28 -18.24
N TYR A 18 -10.29 -0.05 -17.98
CA TYR A 18 -11.14 0.79 -18.82
C TYR A 18 -10.63 2.24 -18.89
N GLY A 19 -10.19 2.80 -17.77
CA GLY A 19 -9.59 4.13 -17.69
C GLY A 19 -8.30 4.25 -18.49
N VAL A 20 -7.45 3.21 -18.47
CA VAL A 20 -6.25 3.10 -19.31
C VAL A 20 -6.63 3.05 -20.80
N TYR A 21 -7.60 2.22 -21.17
CA TYR A 21 -8.08 2.11 -22.55
C TYR A 21 -8.62 3.45 -23.08
N ARG A 22 -9.40 4.16 -22.26
CA ARG A 22 -9.95 5.48 -22.61
C ARG A 22 -8.95 6.64 -22.46
N ARG A 23 -7.73 6.38 -21.97
CA ARG A 23 -6.72 7.42 -21.64
C ARG A 23 -7.28 8.52 -20.72
N SER A 24 -8.15 8.15 -19.80
CA SER A 24 -8.79 9.10 -18.89
C SER A 24 -7.88 9.46 -17.72
N GLU A 25 -7.88 10.73 -17.30
CA GLU A 25 -7.02 11.19 -16.19
C GLU A 25 -7.41 10.60 -14.83
N TRP A 26 -8.70 10.30 -14.62
CA TRP A 26 -9.20 9.65 -13.40
C TRP A 26 -8.59 8.25 -13.18
N ARG A 27 -7.99 7.64 -14.21
CA ARG A 27 -7.31 6.34 -14.08
C ARG A 27 -6.24 6.38 -12.99
N HIS A 28 -5.51 7.51 -12.86
CA HIS A 28 -4.40 7.63 -11.92
C HIS A 28 -4.86 7.55 -10.46
N PHE A 29 -6.05 8.07 -10.17
CA PHE A 29 -6.64 7.96 -8.83
C PHE A 29 -7.01 6.50 -8.51
N LEU A 30 -7.72 5.81 -9.40
CA LEU A 30 -8.07 4.40 -9.18
C LEU A 30 -6.84 3.49 -9.17
N GLN A 31 -5.84 3.78 -10.01
CA GLN A 31 -4.57 3.06 -10.07
C GLN A 31 -3.84 3.16 -8.72
N LEU A 32 -3.83 4.32 -8.07
CA LEU A 32 -3.25 4.47 -6.72
C LEU A 32 -4.00 3.64 -5.68
N ILE A 33 -5.34 3.70 -5.66
CA ILE A 33 -6.16 2.93 -4.71
C ILE A 33 -5.90 1.42 -4.88
N LEU A 34 -5.90 0.95 -6.13
CA LEU A 34 -5.63 -0.45 -6.45
C LEU A 34 -4.22 -0.88 -6.04
N CYS A 35 -3.19 -0.09 -6.38
CA CYS A 35 -1.80 -0.44 -6.05
C CYS A 35 -1.54 -0.46 -4.54
N VAL A 36 -2.10 0.48 -3.78
CA VAL A 36 -1.99 0.48 -2.31
C VAL A 36 -2.72 -0.73 -1.73
N GLY A 37 -3.88 -1.09 -2.28
CA GLY A 37 -4.63 -2.29 -1.91
C GLY A 37 -3.83 -3.57 -2.12
N GLU A 38 -3.22 -3.73 -3.29
CA GLU A 38 -2.37 -4.88 -3.63
C GLU A 38 -1.14 -4.98 -2.73
N LEU A 39 -0.46 -3.86 -2.45
CA LEU A 39 0.70 -3.83 -1.54
C LEU A 39 0.31 -4.21 -0.11
N TYR A 40 -0.82 -3.69 0.38
CA TYR A 40 -1.33 -4.01 1.70
C TYR A 40 -1.79 -5.48 1.80
N GLY A 41 -2.50 -5.97 0.78
CA GLY A 41 -2.94 -7.37 0.67
C GLY A 41 -1.75 -8.32 0.63
N GLY A 42 -0.75 -8.04 -0.21
CA GLY A 42 0.48 -8.80 -0.29
C GLY A 42 1.23 -8.88 1.05
N TRP A 43 1.32 -7.75 1.77
CA TRP A 43 1.93 -7.74 3.09
C TRP A 43 1.17 -8.61 4.11
N MET A 44 -0.16 -8.54 4.14
CA MET A 44 -0.95 -9.34 5.08
C MET A 44 -0.86 -10.85 4.80
N THR A 45 -0.76 -11.24 3.53
CA THR A 45 -0.70 -12.65 3.13
C THR A 45 0.68 -13.25 3.36
N PHE A 46 1.76 -12.54 3.02
CA PHE A 46 3.11 -13.11 3.00
C PHE A 46 4.05 -12.57 4.08
N GLY A 47 3.79 -11.38 4.62
CA GLY A 47 4.65 -10.73 5.61
C GLY A 47 4.83 -11.52 6.91
N PRO A 48 3.74 -12.01 7.55
CA PRO A 48 3.85 -12.79 8.78
C PRO A 48 4.68 -14.06 8.61
N ASP A 49 4.42 -14.83 7.55
CA ASP A 49 5.13 -16.08 7.26
C ASP A 49 6.61 -15.82 6.92
N TRP A 50 6.92 -14.72 6.24
CA TRP A 50 8.31 -14.32 5.98
C TRP A 50 9.06 -13.98 7.27
N LEU A 51 8.41 -13.23 8.18
CA LEU A 51 8.99 -12.85 9.46
C LEU A 51 9.18 -14.07 10.38
N THR A 52 8.17 -14.94 10.47
CA THR A 52 8.25 -16.17 11.27
C THR A 52 9.31 -17.13 10.70
N SER A 53 9.40 -17.27 9.37
CA SER A 53 10.45 -18.08 8.75
C SER A 53 11.85 -17.55 9.09
N PHE A 54 12.05 -16.22 9.08
CA PHE A 54 13.33 -15.61 9.41
C PHE A 54 13.69 -15.69 10.92
N VAL A 55 12.70 -15.54 11.80
CA VAL A 55 12.92 -15.45 13.26
C VAL A 55 12.93 -16.81 13.96
N THR A 56 12.02 -17.73 13.63
CA THR A 56 11.90 -19.02 14.33
C THR A 56 12.34 -20.22 13.49
N GLY A 57 12.55 -20.05 12.17
CA GLY A 57 12.99 -21.14 11.28
C GLY A 57 11.99 -22.29 11.16
N SER A 58 10.76 -22.12 11.65
CA SER A 58 9.78 -23.19 11.88
C SER A 58 8.54 -23.10 10.98
N SER A 59 8.61 -22.34 9.88
CA SER A 59 7.50 -22.22 8.92
C SER A 59 7.48 -23.40 7.94
N GLU A 60 6.30 -23.74 7.42
CA GLU A 60 6.15 -24.69 6.30
C GLU A 60 6.89 -24.22 5.03
N LEU A 61 7.26 -22.93 4.97
CA LEU A 61 8.12 -22.31 3.95
C LEU A 61 9.62 -22.44 4.23
N ASN A 62 10.05 -23.47 4.97
CA ASN A 62 11.46 -23.72 5.17
C ASN A 62 12.14 -24.04 3.82
N PRO A 63 13.13 -23.24 3.36
CA PRO A 63 13.76 -23.43 2.04
C PRO A 63 14.44 -24.79 1.90
N HIS A 64 14.74 -25.45 3.02
CA HIS A 64 15.31 -26.80 3.07
C HIS A 64 14.30 -27.93 2.84
N LYS A 65 12.99 -27.68 2.98
CA LYS A 65 11.93 -28.71 2.87
C LYS A 65 11.16 -28.60 1.54
N HIS A 66 10.93 -27.38 1.05
CA HIS A 66 10.23 -27.11 -0.21
C HIS A 66 10.84 -25.93 -0.98
N TRP A 67 12.06 -26.12 -1.52
CA TRP A 67 12.84 -25.11 -2.27
C TRP A 67 12.03 -24.34 -3.33
N ILE A 68 11.22 -25.02 -4.13
CA ILE A 68 10.47 -24.38 -5.23
C ILE A 68 9.39 -23.43 -4.72
N HIS A 69 8.76 -23.73 -3.58
CA HIS A 69 7.69 -22.91 -3.00
C HIS A 69 8.27 -21.62 -2.42
N PHE A 70 9.46 -21.69 -1.81
CA PHE A 70 10.15 -20.52 -1.30
C PHE A 70 10.58 -19.56 -2.42
N TRP A 71 11.27 -20.05 -3.46
CA TRP A 71 11.84 -19.16 -4.48
C TRP A 71 10.83 -18.67 -5.53
N ILE A 72 9.95 -19.55 -6.02
CA ILE A 72 9.00 -19.16 -7.07
C ILE A 72 7.77 -18.51 -6.44
N TYR A 73 7.17 -19.18 -5.47
CA TYR A 73 5.90 -18.74 -4.90
C TYR A 73 6.07 -17.57 -3.94
N LEU A 74 7.07 -17.65 -3.06
CA LEU A 74 7.29 -16.57 -2.12
C LEU A 74 8.16 -15.46 -2.73
N VAL A 75 9.35 -15.73 -3.26
CA VAL A 75 10.24 -14.64 -3.71
C VAL A 75 9.79 -14.03 -5.04
N PHE A 76 9.64 -14.81 -6.11
CA PHE A 76 9.36 -14.28 -7.43
C PHE A 76 7.97 -13.63 -7.53
N ALA A 77 6.92 -14.32 -7.07
CA ALA A 77 5.57 -13.74 -7.10
C ALA A 77 5.48 -12.49 -6.22
N ASN A 78 6.07 -12.46 -5.02
CA ASN A 78 6.03 -11.22 -4.21
C ASN A 78 6.82 -10.08 -4.85
N ILE A 79 7.97 -10.33 -5.49
CA ILE A 79 8.72 -9.27 -6.17
C ILE A 79 7.87 -8.66 -7.29
N VAL A 80 7.22 -9.48 -8.11
CA VAL A 80 6.37 -8.99 -9.20
C VAL A 80 5.18 -8.18 -8.64
N TRP A 81 4.53 -8.70 -7.59
CA TRP A 81 3.38 -8.04 -6.95
C TRP A 81 3.76 -6.83 -6.09
N VAL A 82 5.03 -6.58 -5.80
CA VAL A 82 5.49 -5.35 -5.13
C VAL A 82 6.03 -4.35 -6.15
N VAL A 83 6.89 -4.79 -7.05
CA VAL A 83 7.56 -3.92 -8.01
C VAL A 83 6.57 -3.28 -8.97
N ILE A 84 5.63 -4.05 -9.52
CA ILE A 84 4.65 -3.51 -10.47
C ILE A 84 3.78 -2.43 -9.80
N PRO A 85 3.11 -2.67 -8.64
CA PRO A 85 2.33 -1.64 -7.97
C PRO A 85 3.13 -0.41 -7.57
N VAL A 86 4.39 -0.58 -7.12
CA VAL A 86 5.26 0.56 -6.78
C VAL A 86 5.55 1.42 -8.00
N LEU A 87 5.90 0.82 -9.14
CA LEU A 87 6.17 1.54 -10.38
C LEU A 87 4.92 2.29 -10.88
N LEU A 88 3.76 1.63 -10.85
CA LEU A 88 2.48 2.22 -11.24
C LEU A 88 2.04 3.35 -10.31
N THR A 89 2.30 3.22 -9.01
CA THR A 89 2.08 4.26 -8.01
C THR A 89 2.99 5.46 -8.27
N TRP A 90 4.26 5.21 -8.57
CA TRP A 90 5.23 6.25 -8.87
C TRP A 90 4.89 7.03 -10.15
N GLU A 91 4.46 6.34 -11.21
CA GLU A 91 3.96 6.98 -12.43
C GLU A 91 2.78 7.91 -12.11
N SER A 92 1.76 7.39 -11.41
CA SER A 92 0.56 8.14 -11.09
C SER A 92 0.85 9.33 -10.18
N TYR A 93 1.75 9.17 -9.20
CA TYR A 93 2.23 10.24 -8.34
C TYR A 93 2.86 11.38 -9.15
N ARG A 94 3.75 11.07 -10.09
CA ARG A 94 4.43 12.09 -10.90
C ARG A 94 3.44 12.87 -11.77
N VAL A 95 2.48 12.19 -12.37
CA VAL A 95 1.43 12.84 -13.18
C VAL A 95 0.57 13.76 -12.32
N LEU A 96 0.08 13.28 -11.17
CA LEU A 96 -0.74 14.07 -10.25
C LEU A 96 0.00 15.30 -9.72
N VAL A 97 1.25 15.15 -9.27
CA VAL A 97 2.06 16.28 -8.80
C VAL A 97 2.33 17.27 -9.93
N GLY A 98 2.58 16.79 -11.15
CA GLY A 98 2.74 17.63 -12.34
C GLY A 98 1.47 18.45 -12.61
N ALA A 99 0.31 17.80 -12.64
CA ALA A 99 -0.98 18.45 -12.85
C ALA A 99 -1.29 19.49 -11.76
N CYS A 100 -1.03 19.17 -10.49
CA CYS A 100 -1.22 20.11 -9.38
C CYS A 100 -0.29 21.34 -9.49
N LYS A 101 0.95 21.18 -9.94
CA LYS A 101 1.88 22.31 -10.14
C LYS A 101 1.38 23.26 -11.22
N VAL A 102 0.84 22.73 -12.32
CA VAL A 102 0.25 23.51 -13.42
C VAL A 102 -1.06 24.17 -12.97
N SER A 103 -1.95 23.45 -12.29
CA SER A 103 -3.21 24.01 -11.78
C SER A 103 -2.98 25.13 -10.77
N ARG A 104 -1.91 25.04 -9.95
CA ARG A 104 -1.54 26.10 -9.00
C ARG A 104 -1.24 27.43 -9.68
N SER A 105 -0.68 27.45 -10.90
CA SER A 105 -0.44 28.71 -11.61
C SER A 105 -1.72 29.37 -12.12
N HIS A 106 -2.80 28.59 -12.25
CA HIS A 106 -4.13 29.06 -12.67
C HIS A 106 -5.11 29.21 -11.49
N GLN A 107 -4.64 29.04 -10.25
CA GLN A 107 -5.34 29.22 -8.97
C GLN A 107 -6.87 29.18 -9.08
N ASP A 108 -7.43 27.99 -9.33
CA ASP A 108 -8.88 27.78 -9.20
C ASP A 108 -9.18 27.44 -7.73
N PRO A 109 -9.72 28.39 -6.93
CA PRO A 109 -9.96 28.18 -5.50
C PRO A 109 -11.03 27.12 -5.23
N SER A 110 -11.77 26.64 -6.23
CA SER A 110 -12.79 25.60 -6.06
C SER A 110 -12.23 24.19 -5.81
N LEU A 111 -10.98 23.92 -6.23
CA LEU A 111 -10.33 22.60 -6.08
C LEU A 111 -9.73 22.36 -4.70
N LEU A 112 -9.41 23.42 -3.97
CA LEU A 112 -8.81 23.32 -2.64
C LEU A 112 -9.90 23.36 -1.58
N LEU A 113 -9.83 22.44 -0.63
CA LEU A 113 -10.59 22.56 0.61
C LEU A 113 -10.20 23.93 1.23
N GLY A 114 -11.19 24.80 1.50
CA GLY A 114 -10.92 26.12 2.07
C GLY A 114 -10.15 26.05 3.38
N SER A 115 -9.74 27.20 3.94
CA SER A 115 -8.89 27.30 5.15
C SER A 115 -9.33 26.37 6.31
N PHE A 116 -10.64 26.18 6.51
CA PHE A 116 -11.17 25.23 7.49
C PHE A 116 -10.79 23.78 7.18
N GLY A 117 -10.99 23.35 5.93
CA GLY A 117 -10.68 22.00 5.49
C GLY A 117 -9.19 21.67 5.58
N GLU A 118 -8.32 22.60 5.21
CA GLU A 118 -6.87 22.41 5.33
C GLU A 118 -6.41 22.26 6.79
N LYS A 119 -7.09 22.93 7.73
CA LYS A 119 -6.85 22.75 9.17
C LYS A 119 -7.27 21.35 9.61
N VAL A 120 -8.47 20.90 9.22
CA VAL A 120 -8.97 19.57 9.56
C VAL A 120 -7.99 18.49 9.07
N ILE A 121 -7.59 18.54 7.80
CA ILE A 121 -6.63 17.56 7.23
C ILE A 121 -5.34 17.52 8.04
N ARG A 122 -4.75 18.67 8.37
CA ARG A 122 -3.51 18.74 9.15
C ARG A 122 -3.65 18.13 10.54
N TRP A 123 -4.71 18.48 11.27
CA TRP A 123 -4.95 17.95 12.62
C TRP A 123 -5.23 16.44 12.61
N THR A 124 -5.96 15.94 11.61
CA THR A 124 -6.18 14.50 11.44
C THR A 124 -4.86 13.76 11.21
N LEU A 125 -4.00 14.27 10.32
CA LEU A 125 -2.70 13.65 10.03
C LEU A 125 -1.76 13.68 11.24
N TYR A 126 -1.69 14.79 11.96
CA TYR A 126 -0.87 14.88 13.18
C TYR A 126 -1.35 13.92 14.26
N THR A 127 -2.66 13.82 14.46
CA THR A 127 -3.24 12.85 15.39
C THR A 127 -2.87 11.42 14.99
N PHE A 128 -3.00 11.07 13.71
CA PHE A 128 -2.67 9.74 13.21
C PHE A 128 -1.19 9.39 13.43
N VAL A 129 -0.28 10.31 13.08
CA VAL A 129 1.16 10.13 13.33
C VAL A 129 1.45 9.99 14.83
N GLY A 130 0.82 10.81 15.68
CA GLY A 130 0.96 10.72 17.13
C GLY A 130 0.53 9.36 17.68
N VAL A 131 -0.62 8.84 17.21
CA VAL A 131 -1.11 7.51 17.57
C VAL A 131 -0.13 6.42 17.12
N VAL A 132 0.31 6.45 15.86
CA VAL A 132 1.25 5.45 15.33
C VAL A 132 2.58 5.47 16.09
N LEU A 133 3.12 6.63 16.42
CA LEU A 133 4.35 6.73 17.21
C LEU A 133 4.14 6.23 18.63
N LEU A 134 3.05 6.61 19.29
CA LEU A 134 2.71 6.17 20.64
C LEU A 134 2.60 4.65 20.72
N PHE A 135 1.82 4.02 19.85
CA PHE A 135 1.62 2.56 19.87
C PHE A 135 2.77 1.79 19.23
N GLY A 136 3.37 2.30 18.15
CA GLY A 136 4.49 1.69 17.45
C GLY A 136 5.77 1.62 18.29
N LEU A 137 5.99 2.60 19.18
CA LEU A 137 7.08 2.55 20.16
C LEU A 137 6.78 1.58 21.31
N LEU A 138 5.52 1.28 21.64
CA LEU A 138 5.14 0.39 22.74
C LEU A 138 5.19 -1.10 22.38
N ILE A 139 5.02 -1.45 21.11
CA ILE A 139 5.06 -2.84 20.61
C ILE A 139 6.42 -3.53 20.83
N PRO A 140 7.59 -2.91 20.53
CA PRO A 140 8.88 -3.55 20.79
C PRO A 140 9.14 -3.81 22.28
N PHE A 141 8.59 -3.01 23.21
CA PHE A 141 8.76 -3.23 24.65
C PHE A 141 7.96 -4.42 25.21
N LYS A 142 6.87 -4.84 24.55
CA LYS A 142 6.09 -6.01 24.97
C LYS A 142 6.62 -7.34 24.43
N LEU A 143 7.53 -7.30 23.45
CA LEU A 143 8.12 -8.49 22.81
C LEU A 143 9.51 -8.85 23.39
N ILE A 144 10.07 -8.02 24.27
CA ILE A 144 11.29 -8.35 25.02
C ILE A 144 10.85 -9.10 26.27
N PRO A 145 11.13 -10.42 26.41
CA PRO A 145 10.86 -11.11 27.67
C PRO A 145 11.68 -10.44 28.78
N ALA A 146 11.05 -10.18 29.93
CA ALA A 146 11.75 -9.66 31.09
C ALA A 146 12.91 -10.62 31.45
N PRO A 147 14.11 -10.11 31.79
CA PRO A 147 15.18 -10.97 32.25
C PRO A 147 14.71 -11.69 33.51
N VAL A 148 14.81 -13.03 33.49
CA VAL A 148 14.53 -13.93 34.62
C VAL A 148 15.57 -13.73 35.71
#